data_AF-A0A1H7LYJ6-F1
#
_entry.id   AF-A0A1H7LYJ6-F1
#
_cell.length_a   1.000
_cell.length_b   1.000
_cell.length_c   1.000
_cell.angle_alpha   90.00
_cell.angle_beta   90.00
_cell.angle_gamma   90.00
#
_symmetry.space_group_name_H-M   'P 1'
#
loop_
_entity.id
_entity.type
_entity.pdbx_description
1 polymer ?
#
loop_
_entity_poly.entity_id
_entity_poly.type
_entity_poly.pdbx_seq_one_letter_code
_entity_poly.pdbx_strand_id
1 'polypeptide(L)' 'MSDEVGEIEWGEGDPRVLLVMNVVLSSVFATVVVFGLSYADLAAFTLVNVASAALVLVALTYLVTN' A
#
# COMPACT_ATOMS: atom_id res chain seq x y z
N MET A 1 -36.79 28.42 10.35
CA MET A 1 -35.60 28.93 9.63
C MET A 1 -34.61 27.81 9.67
N SER A 2 -34.78 26.88 8.73
CA SER A 2 -34.07 25.61 8.62
C SER A 2 -33.98 25.36 7.12
N ASP A 3 -32.86 24.78 6.66
CA ASP A 3 -32.66 24.22 5.31
C ASP A 3 -31.80 25.04 4.32
N GLU A 4 -30.71 25.68 4.79
CA GLU A 4 -29.64 26.19 3.90
C GLU A 4 -28.24 25.69 4.29
N VAL A 5 -28.13 24.49 4.86
CA VAL A 5 -26.82 23.82 4.95
C VAL A 5 -26.53 23.25 3.56
N GLY A 6 -25.82 24.02 2.73
CA GLY A 6 -25.36 23.60 1.41
C GLY A 6 -24.65 22.25 1.49
N GLU A 7 -25.07 21.33 0.63
CA GLU A 7 -24.50 19.99 0.54
C GLU A 7 -23.00 20.09 0.21
N ILE A 8 -22.14 19.54 1.06
CA ILE A 8 -20.68 19.55 0.83
C ILE A 8 -20.39 18.49 -0.24
N GLU A 9 -20.07 18.94 -1.46
CA GLU A 9 -19.55 18.04 -2.50
C GLU A 9 -18.09 17.69 -2.14
N TRP A 10 -17.85 16.44 -1.73
CA TRP A 10 -16.51 15.94 -1.51
C TRP A 10 -15.86 15.62 -2.86
N GLY A 11 -14.75 16.29 -3.17
CA GLY A 11 -14.00 16.05 -4.41
C GLY A 11 -13.44 14.63 -4.46
N GLU A 12 -13.61 13.96 -5.61
CA GLU A 12 -13.02 12.65 -5.91
C GLU A 12 -11.48 12.73 -5.81
N GLY A 13 -10.87 11.82 -5.05
CA GLY A 13 -9.41 11.75 -4.92
C GLY A 13 -8.74 11.30 -6.21
N ASP A 14 -7.53 11.80 -6.51
CA ASP A 14 -6.79 11.38 -7.70
C ASP A 14 -6.34 9.91 -7.57
N PRO A 15 -6.79 9.00 -8.45
CA PRO A 15 -6.45 7.58 -8.39
C PRO A 15 -4.94 7.30 -8.50
N ARG A 16 -4.17 8.21 -9.11
CA ARG A 16 -2.72 8.06 -9.24
C ARG A 16 -2.01 8.17 -7.90
N VAL A 17 -2.50 9.06 -7.03
CA VAL A 17 -1.93 9.27 -5.69
C VAL A 17 -2.10 8.01 -4.85
N LEU A 18 -3.29 7.39 -4.92
CA LEU A 18 -3.58 6.14 -4.22
C LEU A 18 -2.65 5.01 -4.68
N LEU A 19 -2.43 4.89 -5.99
CA LEU A 19 -1.53 3.87 -6.54
C LEU A 19 -0.09 4.09 -6.07
N VAL A 20 0.43 5.31 -6.16
CA VAL A 20 1.79 5.64 -5.71
C VAL A 20 1.94 5.37 -4.21
N MET A 21 0.96 5.80 -3.41
CA MET A 21 1.01 5.59 -1.97
C MET A 21 0.95 4.11 -1.59
N ASN A 22 0.15 3.31 -2.30
CA ASN A 22 0.11 1.87 -2.10
C ASN A 22 1.46 1.21 -2.39
N VAL A 23 2.15 1.62 -3.46
CA VAL A 23 3.50 1.12 -3.78
C VAL A 23 4.50 1.51 -2.69
N VAL A 24 4.48 2.76 -2.24
CA VAL A 24 5.37 3.25 -1.17
C VAL A 24 5.11 2.47 0.13
N LEU A 25 3.86 2.38 0.55
CA LEU A 25 3.48 1.70 1.78
C LEU A 25 3.80 0.21 1.74
N SER A 26 3.53 -0.45 0.61
CA SER A 26 3.88 -1.86 0.40
C SER A 26 5.40 -2.08 0.44
N SER A 27 6.20 -1.14 -0.06
CA SER A 27 7.67 -1.23 -0.03
C SER A 27 8.21 -1.09 1.40
N VAL A 28 7.66 -0.16 2.18
CA VAL A 28 8.01 0.01 3.60
C VAL A 28 7.63 -1.24 4.39
N PHE A 29 6.41 -1.76 4.19
CA PHE A 29 5.95 -2.97 4.87
C PHE A 29 6.78 -4.20 4.47
N ALA A 30 7.05 -4.39 3.18
CA ALA A 30 7.91 -5.47 2.69
C ALA A 30 9.31 -5.43 3.30
N THR A 31 9.87 -4.23 3.52
CA THR A 31 11.15 -4.07 4.20
C THR A 31 11.10 -4.64 5.61
N VAL A 32 10.06 -4.31 6.40
CA VAL A 32 9.86 -4.84 7.76
C VAL A 32 9.67 -6.36 7.74
N VAL A 33 8.89 -6.88 6.80
CA VAL A 33 8.64 -8.33 6.68
C VAL A 33 9.93 -9.09 6.34
N VAL A 34 10.66 -8.69 5.30
CA VAL A 34 11.90 -9.38 4.89
C VAL A 34 12.96 -9.26 5.98
N PHE A 35 13.01 -8.13 6.69
CA PHE A 35 13.87 -7.98 7.87
C PHE A 35 13.52 -9.01 8.95
N GLY A 36 12.24 -9.17 9.30
CA GLY A 36 11.79 -10.21 10.23
C GLY A 36 12.10 -11.62 9.76
N LEU A 37 11.88 -11.92 8.48
CA LEU A 37 12.21 -13.21 7.87
C LEU A 37 13.71 -13.52 7.90
N SER A 38 14.57 -12.50 7.80
CA SER A 38 16.03 -12.69 7.90
C SER A 38 16.50 -13.10 9.29
N TYR A 39 15.82 -12.68 10.37
CA TYR A 39 16.11 -13.17 11.72
C TYR A 39 15.74 -14.64 11.92
N ALA A 40 14.71 -15.09 11.19
CA ALA A 40 14.27 -16.48 11.21
C ALA A 40 15.03 -17.37 10.21
N ASP A 41 16.01 -16.82 9.48
CA ASP A 41 16.75 -17.49 8.40
C ASP A 41 15.85 -18.04 7.28
N LEU A 42 14.70 -17.41 7.05
CA LEU A 42 13.71 -17.82 6.05
C LEU A 42 13.90 -17.11 4.71
N ALA A 43 14.42 -15.88 4.73
CA ALA A 43 14.70 -15.10 3.53
C ALA A 43 15.85 -14.10 3.78
N ALA A 44 16.76 -13.98 2.81
CA ALA A 44 17.84 -13.00 2.89
C ALA A 44 17.33 -11.56 2.76
N PHE A 45 17.87 -10.64 3.56
CA PHE A 45 17.55 -9.22 3.45
C PHE A 45 18.28 -8.58 2.25
N THR A 46 17.65 -8.64 1.08
CA THR A 46 18.18 -8.11 -0.19
C THR A 46 17.15 -7.21 -0.87
N LEU A 47 17.62 -6.29 -1.73
CA LEU A 47 16.74 -5.42 -2.51
C LEU A 47 15.76 -6.22 -3.39
N VAL A 48 16.20 -7.35 -3.95
CA VAL A 48 15.35 -8.22 -4.78
C VAL A 48 14.22 -8.80 -3.95
N ASN A 49 14.50 -9.37 -2.77
CA ASN A 49 13.47 -9.95 -1.92
C ASN A 49 12.47 -8.91 -1.41
N VAL A 50 12.93 -7.71 -1.05
CA VAL A 50 12.06 -6.61 -0.66
C VAL A 50 11.16 -6.17 -1.82
N ALA A 51 11.72 -6.00 -3.02
CA ALA A 51 10.96 -5.63 -4.22
C ALA A 51 9.94 -6.70 -4.60
N SER A 52 10.31 -7.98 -4.56
CA SER A 52 9.40 -9.09 -4.83
C SER A 52 8.26 -9.14 -3.82
N ALA A 53 8.54 -9.02 -2.52
CA ALA A 53 7.51 -8.99 -1.49
C ALA A 53 6.58 -7.76 -1.66
N ALA A 54 7.13 -6.59 -1.97
CA ALA A 54 6.35 -5.38 -2.24
C ALA A 54 5.41 -5.56 -3.44
N LEU A 55 5.90 -6.17 -4.54
CA LEU A 55 5.06 -6.45 -5.71
C LEU A 55 3.94 -7.44 -5.39
N VAL A 56 4.21 -8.47 -4.59
CA VAL A 56 3.17 -9.39 -4.12
C VAL A 56 2.10 -8.64 -3.32
N LEU A 57 2.49 -7.76 -2.41
CA LEU A 57 1.55 -6.98 -1.61
C LEU A 57 0.71 -6.03 -2.47
N VAL A 58 1.33 -5.32 -3.41
CA VAL A 58 0.60 -4.45 -4.35
C VAL A 58 -0.41 -5.25 -5.16
N ALA A 59 -0.03 -6.42 -5.67
CA ALA A 59 -0.92 -7.29 -6.42
C ALA A 59 -2.07 -7.83 -5.56
N LEU A 60 -1.80 -8.18 -4.30
CA LEU A 60 -2.82 -8.61 -3.34
C LEU A 60 -3.81 -7.49 -3.04
N THR A 61 -3.36 -6.25 -2.83
CA THR A 61 -4.26 -5.10 -2.64
C THR A 61 -5.21 -4.96 -3.81
N TYR A 62 -4.70 -5.07 -5.05
CA TYR A 62 -5.53 -5.01 -6.24
C TYR A 62 -6.54 -6.16 -6.31
N LEU A 63 -6.09 -7.40 -6.07
CA LEU A 63 -6.94 -8.60 -6.09
C LEU A 63 -8.05 -8.59 -5.03
N VAL A 64 -7.78 -8.04 -3.84
CA VAL A 64 -8.77 -7.98 -2.75
C VAL A 64 -9.80 -6.88 -3.00
N THR A 65 -9.40 -5.79 -3.65
CA THR A 65 -10.24 -4.61 -3.83
C THR A 65 -11.06 -4.67 -5.12
N ASN A 66 -10.64 -5.44 -6.12
CA ASN A 66 -11.19 -5.43 -7.47
C ASN A 66 -11.58 -6.83 -7.95
#